data_AF-A0A9D0H0P7-F1
#
_entry.id   AF-A0A9D0H0P7-F1
#
_cell.length_a   1.000
_cell.length_b   1.000
_cell.length_c   1.000
_cell.angle_alpha   90.00
_cell.angle_beta   90.00
_cell.angle_gamma   90.00
#
_symmetry.space_group_name_H-M   'P 1'
#
loop_
_entity.id
_entity.type
_entity.pdbx_description
1 polymer ?
#
loop_
_entity_poly.entity_id
_entity_poly.type
_entity_poly.pdbx_seq_one_letter_code
_entity_poly.pdbx_strand_id
1 'polypeptide(L)' 'MRVIIAVLSVFMFAQAQDMVNLSSIKDKEMIKCLSGYIKENKTHVRMIIDQDGKKELQIPREYVNHCRDTLNR' A
#
# COMPACT_ATOMS: atom_id res chain seq x y z
N MET A 1 -38.01 -0.34 34.70
CA MET A 1 -36.99 0.71 34.45
C MET A 1 -35.95 0.11 33.52
N ARG A 2 -35.99 0.45 32.22
CA ARG A 2 -35.17 -0.19 31.18
C ARG A 2 -33.86 0.58 31.04
N VAL A 3 -32.75 -0.02 31.48
CA VAL A 3 -31.40 0.51 31.24
C VAL A 3 -31.00 0.08 29.82
N ILE A 4 -31.01 1.04 28.90
CA ILE A 4 -30.57 0.84 27.52
C ILE A 4 -29.03 0.91 27.53
N ILE A 5 -28.37 -0.23 27.33
CA ILE A 5 -26.92 -0.29 27.13
C ILE A 5 -26.66 0.04 25.66
N ALA A 6 -26.26 1.27 25.38
CA ALA A 6 -25.76 1.68 24.08
C ALA A 6 -24.36 1.09 23.88
N VAL A 7 -24.28 -0.07 23.21
CA VAL A 7 -23.00 -0.66 22.83
C VAL A 7 -22.46 0.14 21.65
N LEU A 8 -21.49 1.01 21.96
CA LEU A 8 -20.73 1.80 21.00
C LEU A 8 -19.96 0.85 20.07
N SER A 9 -20.50 0.60 18.88
CA SER A 9 -19.90 -0.27 17.87
C SER A 9 -18.84 0.52 17.11
N VAL A 10 -17.63 0.55 17.63
CA VAL A 10 -16.46 1.08 16.91
C VAL A 10 -16.04 0.03 15.88
N PHE A 11 -16.68 0.05 14.71
CA PHE A 11 -16.12 -0.61 13.52
C PHE A 11 -14.89 0.19 13.11
N MET A 12 -13.72 -0.22 13.60
CA MET A 12 -12.46 0.24 13.01
C MET A 12 -12.39 -0.30 11.59
N PHE A 13 -12.55 0.59 10.62
CA PHE A 13 -12.30 0.31 9.22
C PHE A 13 -10.82 -0.04 9.06
N ALA A 14 -10.50 -1.33 9.05
CA ALA A 14 -9.27 -1.82 8.45
C ALA A 14 -9.38 -1.53 6.95
N GLN A 15 -8.96 -0.34 6.52
CA GLN A 15 -8.85 -0.04 5.11
C GLN A 15 -7.87 -1.03 4.51
N ALA A 16 -8.38 -1.96 3.71
CA ALA A 16 -7.55 -2.80 2.87
C ALA A 16 -6.82 -1.85 1.91
N GLN A 17 -5.59 -1.48 2.27
CA GLN A 17 -4.74 -0.69 1.39
C GLN A 17 -4.49 -1.51 0.14
N ASP A 18 -4.97 -1.02 -1.01
CA ASP A 18 -4.70 -1.66 -2.31
C ASP A 18 -3.20 -1.75 -2.53
N MET A 19 -2.72 -2.97 -2.74
CA MET A 19 -1.31 -3.27 -2.95
C MET A 19 -1.02 -3.48 -4.44
N VAL A 20 0.17 -3.08 -4.87
CA VAL A 20 0.68 -3.24 -6.23
C VAL A 20 1.94 -4.08 -6.19
N ASN A 21 2.03 -5.10 -7.05
CA ASN A 21 3.24 -5.89 -7.18
C ASN A 21 4.34 -5.04 -7.84
N LEU A 22 5.47 -4.87 -7.17
CA LEU A 22 6.61 -4.11 -7.66
C LEU A 22 7.18 -4.67 -8.96
N SER A 23 7.10 -5.99 -9.19
CA SER A 23 7.55 -6.62 -10.43
C SER A 23 6.71 -6.22 -11.66
N SER A 24 5.50 -5.70 -11.46
CA SER A 24 4.66 -5.16 -12.54
C SER A 24 5.13 -3.79 -13.03
N ILE A 25 5.96 -3.08 -12.26
CA ILE A 25 6.46 -1.74 -12.58
C ILE A 25 7.76 -1.89 -13.37
N LYS A 26 7.70 -1.61 -14.68
CA LYS A 26 8.86 -1.71 -15.60
C LYS A 26 9.50 -0.36 -15.92
N ASP A 27 8.83 0.73 -15.59
CA ASP A 27 9.29 2.09 -15.90
C ASP A 27 10.44 2.50 -14.97
N LYS A 28 11.57 2.92 -15.56
CA LYS A 28 12.80 3.23 -14.83
C LYS A 28 12.66 4.50 -13.96
N GLU A 29 11.95 5.51 -14.44
CA GLU A 29 11.74 6.76 -13.70
C GLU A 29 10.78 6.53 -12.54
N MET A 30 9.75 5.70 -12.75
CA MET A 30 8.85 5.24 -11.68
C MET A 30 9.61 4.49 -10.59
N ILE A 31 10.47 3.53 -10.96
CA ILE A 31 11.31 2.79 -10.00
C ILE A 31 12.20 3.75 -9.22
N LYS A 32 12.82 4.73 -9.89
CA LYS A 32 13.67 5.74 -9.25
C LYS A 32 12.89 6.58 -8.25
N CYS A 33 11.72 7.09 -8.64
CA CYS A 33 10.85 7.85 -7.73
C CYS A 33 10.44 7.02 -6.52
N LEU A 34 9.95 5.79 -6.72
CA LEU A 34 9.55 4.91 -5.64
C LEU A 34 10.71 4.59 -4.69
N SER A 35 11.91 4.36 -5.21
CA SER A 35 13.10 4.11 -4.38
C SER A 35 13.45 5.30 -3.48
N GLY A 36 13.31 6.53 -3.99
CA GLY A 36 13.48 7.76 -3.21
C GLY A 36 12.40 7.90 -2.15
N TYR A 37 11.14 7.73 -2.56
CA TYR A 37 10.00 7.83 -1.67
C TYR A 37 10.07 6.85 -0.49
N ILE A 38 10.40 5.57 -0.75
CA ILE A 38 10.54 4.53 0.28
C ILE A 38 11.67 4.90 1.25
N LYS A 39 12.79 5.42 0.74
CA LYS A 39 13.95 5.80 1.55
C LYS A 39 13.63 6.97 2.46
N GLU A 40 12.93 7.98 1.96
CA GLU A 40 12.58 9.19 2.70
C GLU A 40 11.49 8.95 3.74
N ASN A 41 10.47 8.17 3.37
CA ASN A 41 9.27 7.98 4.20
C ASN A 41 9.28 6.67 5.01
N LYS A 42 10.40 5.92 5.01
CA LYS A 42 10.57 4.62 5.70
C LYS A 42 9.40 3.67 5.45
N THR A 43 9.00 3.62 4.20
CA THR A 43 7.72 3.05 3.80
C THR A 43 7.71 1.53 3.80
N HIS A 44 6.58 0.92 4.14
CA HIS A 44 6.44 -0.53 4.18
C HIS A 44 6.26 -1.14 2.79
N VAL A 45 7.27 -1.89 2.34
CA VAL A 45 7.13 -2.88 1.26
C VAL A 45 6.82 -4.22 1.92
N ARG A 46 5.80 -4.92 1.46
CA ARG A 46 5.44 -6.25 1.95
C ARG A 46 5.98 -7.33 1.02
N MET A 47 6.55 -8.38 1.58
CA MET A 47 6.83 -9.60 0.83
C MET A 47 5.68 -10.58 1.06
N ILE A 48 5.14 -11.13 -0.02
CA ILE A 48 4.17 -12.21 0.03
C ILE A 48 4.69 -13.43 -0.74
N ILE A 49 4.11 -14.59 -0.49
CA ILE A 49 4.32 -15.79 -1.29
C ILE A 49 3.02 -16.00 -2.08
N ASP A 50 3.11 -16.04 -3.40
CA ASP A 50 1.96 -16.28 -4.27
C ASP A 50 1.52 -17.76 -4.20
N GLN A 51 0.44 -18.09 -4.91
CA GLN A 51 -0.09 -19.46 -4.97
C GLN A 51 0.86 -20.44 -5.67
N ASP A 52 1.80 -19.94 -6.48
CA ASP A 52 2.83 -20.71 -7.18
C ASP A 52 4.12 -20.89 -6.33
N GLY A 53 4.13 -20.39 -5.09
CA GLY A 53 5.28 -20.44 -4.19
C GLY A 53 6.37 -19.41 -4.49
N LYS A 54 6.13 -18.46 -5.40
CA LYS A 54 7.08 -17.39 -5.72
C LYS A 54 6.95 -16.25 -4.72
N LYS A 55 8.09 -15.64 -4.42
CA LYS A 55 8.15 -14.46 -3.55
C LYS A 55 7.85 -13.21 -4.38
N GLU A 56 6.82 -12.48 -4.00
CA GLU A 56 6.47 -11.21 -4.62
C GLU A 56 6.65 -10.06 -3.63
N LEU A 57 7.14 -8.92 -4.11
CA LEU A 57 7.19 -7.69 -3.34
C LEU A 57 6.01 -6.81 -3.74
N GLN A 58 5.28 -6.33 -2.75
CA GLN A 58 4.12 -5.47 -2.92
C GLN A 58 4.31 -4.14 -2.19
N ILE A 59 3.80 -3.09 -2.82
CA ILE A 59 3.85 -1.73 -2.31
C ILE A 59 2.44 -1.10 -2.35
N PRO A 60 2.05 -0.30 -1.35
CA PRO A 60 0.78 0.42 -1.40
C PRO A 60 0.63 1.26 -2.66
N ARG A 61 -0.55 1.19 -3.28
CA ARG A 61 -0.89 1.90 -4.51
C ARG A 61 -0.76 3.42 -4.38
N GLU A 62 -0.98 3.95 -3.18
CA GLU A 62 -0.83 5.38 -2.89
C GLU A 62 0.56 5.92 -3.26
N TYR A 63 1.63 5.14 -3.09
CA TYR A 63 2.99 5.57 -3.44
C TYR A 63 3.24 5.54 -4.94
N VAL A 64 2.64 4.56 -5.63
CA VAL A 64 2.66 4.48 -7.10
C VAL A 64 1.92 5.69 -7.69
N ASN A 65 0.78 6.07 -7.11
CA ASN A 65 0.03 7.25 -7.53
C ASN A 65 0.83 8.54 -7.29
N HIS A 66 1.44 8.69 -6.11
CA HIS A 66 2.29 9.84 -5.80
C HIS A 66 3.41 10.01 -6.84
N CYS A 67 4.12 8.93 -7.17
CA CYS A 67 5.17 8.98 -8.18
C CYS A 67 4.64 9.23 -9.59
N ARG A 68 3.46 8.70 -9.94
CA ARG A 68 2.80 8.98 -11.21
C ARG A 68 2.46 10.47 -11.35
N ASP A 69 1.91 11.07 -10.31
CA ASP A 69 1.57 12.50 -10.30
C ASP A 69 2.82 13.38 -10.34
N THR A 70 3.91 12.94 -9.72
CA THR A 70 5.20 13.65 -9.73
C THR A 70 5.88 13.61 -11.10
N LEU A 71 5.77 12.50 -11.83
CA LEU A 71 6.41 12.31 -13.15
C LEU A 71 5.60 12.89 -14.32
N ASN A 72 4.29 13.07 -14.16
CA ASN A 72 3.41 13.66 -15.19
C ASN A 72 3.32 15.20 -15.12
N ARG A 73 4.13 15.84 -14.27
CA ARG A 73 4.13 17.28 -14.03
C ARG A 73 5.29 17.96 -14.72
#